data_AF-A0A2S6UIT8-F1
#
_entry.id   AF-A0A2S6UIT8-F1
#
_cell.length_a   1.000
_cell.length_b   1.000
_cell.length_c   1.000
_cell.angle_alpha   90.00
_cell.angle_beta   90.00
_cell.angle_gamma   90.00
#
_symmetry.space_group_name_H-M   'P 1'
#
loop_
_entity.id
_entity.type
_entity.pdbx_description
1 polymer ?
#
loop_
_entity_poly.entity_id
_entity_poly.type
_entity_poly.pdbx_seq_one_letter_code
_entity_poly.pdbx_strand_id
1 'polypeptide(L)'
;LQIQGAYSLVAMSQKKLIGVRDPTGVRPLVLGRKEDAYILTSETCALDIIDATFVRDVEPGEIVVVDQKGLHSLKPFGRTPHHFCIFEYIYFARPDSVIDGKSVYEVRKRIGAELARESNVPADVIVPVPDSGVPSAIGYAQTAAIPFELGIIRNHYVGRTFIEPTTEIRHLGVKLKHNANIATLKGKRVILVDDSIVRGTTAVKIVDMIRRAGAASIHMRIASPPITHPCFYGIDTPQQDDLLAALQSTEAIAKFIGVDSIAYISQNGLYRAVGDDKNNACQQFCDACFTGNYPIPLSDQNAGHDAEQLSLLTETD
;
A
#
# COMPACT_ATOMS: atom_id res chain seq x y z
N LEU A 1 0.68 -18.48 -21.93
CA LEU A 1 0.95 -17.02 -21.87
C LEU A 1 2.43 -16.83 -22.14
N GLN A 2 2.81 -15.89 -23.02
CA GLN A 2 4.23 -15.58 -23.28
C GLN A 2 4.83 -14.62 -22.24
N ILE A 3 3.98 -13.85 -21.55
CA ILE A 3 4.36 -12.96 -20.45
C ILE A 3 3.72 -13.49 -19.17
N GLN A 4 4.52 -13.60 -18.10
CA GLN A 4 4.08 -13.96 -16.75
C GLN A 4 4.44 -12.81 -15.80
N GLY A 5 3.47 -12.35 -15.03
CA GLY A 5 3.63 -11.23 -14.09
C GLY A 5 2.35 -10.43 -13.96
N ALA A 6 2.42 -9.38 -13.14
CA ALA A 6 1.32 -8.44 -12.95
C ALA A 6 1.46 -7.25 -13.92
N TYR A 7 0.36 -6.86 -14.55
CA TYR A 7 0.38 -5.71 -15.46
C TYR A 7 -0.99 -5.08 -15.65
N SER A 8 -0.97 -3.77 -15.79
CA SER A 8 -2.07 -2.96 -16.33
C SER A 8 -1.45 -2.03 -17.36
N LEU A 9 -1.77 -2.26 -18.63
CA LEU A 9 -1.11 -1.63 -19.77
C LEU A 9 -2.10 -0.78 -20.53
N VAL A 10 -1.64 0.38 -20.97
CA VAL A 10 -2.33 1.20 -21.96
C VAL A 10 -1.41 1.34 -23.16
N ALA A 11 -1.91 0.97 -24.34
CA ALA A 11 -1.20 1.09 -25.60
C ALA A 11 -2.05 1.86 -26.60
N MET A 12 -1.40 2.59 -27.50
CA MET A 12 -2.07 3.38 -28.52
C MET A 12 -1.46 3.10 -29.89
N SER A 13 -2.32 3.07 -30.90
CA SER A 13 -1.95 3.06 -32.31
C SER A 13 -2.65 4.23 -33.01
N GLN A 14 -2.37 4.45 -34.29
CA GLN A 14 -3.05 5.49 -35.09
C GLN A 14 -4.59 5.39 -35.08
N LYS A 15 -5.16 4.21 -34.79
CA LYS A 15 -6.61 3.97 -34.91
C LYS A 15 -7.28 3.44 -33.64
N LYS A 16 -6.49 3.12 -32.60
CA LYS A 16 -6.99 2.38 -31.43
C LYS A 16 -6.29 2.80 -30.15
N LEU A 17 -7.06 2.93 -29.08
CA LEU A 17 -6.60 2.91 -27.69
C LEU A 17 -6.90 1.52 -27.12
N ILE A 18 -5.91 0.91 -26.46
CA ILE A 18 -6.00 -0.47 -25.96
C ILE A 18 -5.62 -0.47 -24.48
N GLY A 19 -6.51 -0.98 -23.63
CA GLY A 19 -6.25 -1.27 -22.23
C GLY A 19 -6.16 -2.77 -22.00
N VAL A 20 -5.18 -3.24 -21.24
CA VAL A 20 -5.00 -4.65 -20.91
C VAL A 20 -4.76 -4.80 -19.43
N ARG A 21 -5.51 -5.69 -18.77
CA ARG A 21 -5.25 -6.11 -17.39
C ARG A 21 -4.79 -7.56 -17.38
N ASP A 22 -3.81 -7.89 -16.55
CA ASP A 22 -3.29 -9.27 -16.45
C ASP A 22 -4.40 -10.26 -16.04
N PRO A 23 -4.30 -11.56 -16.43
CA PRO A 23 -5.33 -12.57 -16.15
C PRO A 23 -5.69 -12.74 -14.68
N THR A 24 -4.76 -12.41 -13.79
CA THR A 24 -4.94 -12.52 -12.34
C THR A 24 -5.45 -11.21 -11.74
N GLY A 25 -5.45 -10.11 -12.49
CA GLY A 25 -5.98 -8.81 -12.11
C GLY A 25 -5.23 -8.15 -10.95
N VAL A 26 -3.92 -8.36 -10.84
CA VAL A 26 -3.14 -7.94 -9.65
C VAL A 26 -3.07 -6.42 -9.53
N ARG A 27 -2.86 -5.70 -10.63
CA ARG A 27 -2.85 -4.23 -10.66
C ARG A 27 -4.22 -3.66 -11.06
N PRO A 28 -4.58 -2.46 -10.58
CA PRO A 28 -5.84 -1.82 -10.94
C PRO A 28 -5.76 -1.20 -12.34
N LEU A 29 -6.88 -1.27 -13.06
CA LEU A 29 -7.10 -0.54 -14.30
C LEU A 29 -8.59 -0.20 -14.39
N VAL A 30 -8.89 1.06 -14.60
CA VAL A 30 -10.23 1.64 -14.56
C VAL A 30 -10.58 2.20 -15.93
N LEU A 31 -11.82 1.95 -16.35
CA LEU A 31 -12.43 2.57 -17.52
C LEU A 31 -13.34 3.73 -17.06
N GLY A 32 -13.06 4.92 -17.59
CA GLY A 32 -13.89 6.11 -17.44
C GLY A 32 -14.41 6.61 -18.78
N ARG A 33 -15.32 7.58 -18.72
CA ARG A 33 -15.87 8.27 -19.88
C ARG A 33 -16.04 9.76 -19.60
N LYS A 34 -15.62 10.60 -20.54
CA LYS A 34 -15.92 12.04 -20.54
C LYS A 34 -16.50 12.41 -21.89
N GLU A 35 -17.75 12.86 -21.90
CA GLU A 35 -18.50 13.10 -23.13
C GLU A 35 -18.48 11.84 -24.04
N ASP A 36 -17.87 11.93 -25.22
CA ASP A 36 -17.73 10.81 -26.16
C ASP A 36 -16.36 10.11 -26.10
N ALA A 37 -15.46 10.56 -25.22
CA ALA A 37 -14.14 9.98 -25.05
C ALA A 37 -14.11 8.91 -23.94
N TYR A 38 -13.47 7.79 -24.24
CA TYR A 38 -13.12 6.76 -23.24
C TYR A 38 -11.74 7.03 -22.65
N ILE A 39 -11.59 6.74 -21.36
CA ILE A 39 -10.38 7.03 -20.58
C ILE A 39 -9.97 5.78 -19.83
N LEU A 40 -8.68 5.47 -19.83
CA LEU A 40 -8.08 4.39 -19.05
C LEU A 40 -7.11 4.99 -18.03
N THR A 41 -7.20 4.57 -16.78
CA THR A 41 -6.36 5.06 -15.68
C THR A 41 -6.18 3.96 -14.62
N SER A 42 -5.13 4.01 -13.81
CA SER A 42 -4.94 3.06 -12.71
C SER A 42 -5.96 3.26 -11.58
N GLU A 43 -6.39 4.50 -11.33
CA GLU A 43 -7.24 4.85 -10.18
C GLU A 43 -8.36 5.82 -10.56
N THR A 44 -9.51 5.70 -9.89
CA THR A 44 -10.69 6.55 -10.15
C THR A 44 -10.45 8.02 -9.84
N CYS A 45 -9.58 8.35 -8.89
CA CYS A 45 -9.26 9.74 -8.54
C CYS A 45 -8.76 10.56 -9.75
N ALA A 46 -8.16 9.91 -10.75
CA ALA A 46 -7.75 10.57 -11.98
C ALA A 46 -8.93 10.98 -12.87
N LEU A 47 -10.03 10.21 -12.84
CA LEU A 47 -11.28 10.55 -13.52
C LEU A 47 -11.94 11.76 -12.83
N ASP A 48 -11.95 11.75 -11.50
CA ASP A 48 -12.56 12.81 -10.69
C ASP A 48 -11.93 14.19 -10.97
N ILE A 49 -10.60 14.25 -11.13
CA ILE A 49 -9.85 15.49 -11.40
C ILE A 49 -10.27 16.15 -12.73
N ILE A 50 -10.72 15.37 -13.70
CA ILE A 50 -11.06 15.85 -15.05
C ILE A 50 -12.56 15.83 -15.33
N ASP A 51 -13.39 15.64 -14.29
CA ASP A 51 -14.85 15.49 -14.37
C ASP A 51 -15.28 14.37 -15.33
N ALA A 52 -14.54 13.26 -15.35
CA ALA A 52 -14.93 12.05 -16.08
C ALA A 52 -15.78 11.13 -15.21
N THR A 53 -16.76 10.48 -15.81
CA THR A 53 -17.61 9.49 -15.15
C THR A 53 -16.90 8.15 -15.07
N PHE A 54 -16.84 7.55 -13.89
CA PHE A 54 -16.44 6.15 -13.71
C PHE A 54 -17.43 5.23 -14.43
N VAL A 55 -16.92 4.31 -15.26
CA VAL A 55 -17.75 3.32 -15.96
C VAL A 55 -17.68 1.99 -15.22
N ARG A 56 -16.47 1.42 -15.09
CA ARG A 56 -16.18 0.19 -14.33
C ARG A 56 -14.68 -0.06 -14.24
N ASP A 57 -14.27 -0.96 -13.36
CA ASP A 57 -12.96 -1.60 -13.42
C ASP A 57 -12.84 -2.45 -14.71
N VAL A 58 -11.64 -2.48 -15.30
CA VAL A 58 -11.28 -3.45 -16.34
C VAL A 58 -11.11 -4.81 -15.68
N GLU A 59 -11.77 -5.84 -16.20
CA GLU A 59 -11.78 -7.16 -15.57
C GLU A 59 -10.41 -7.87 -15.69
N PRO A 60 -10.08 -8.80 -14.78
CA PRO A 60 -8.89 -9.64 -14.92
C PRO A 60 -8.85 -10.35 -16.29
N GLY A 61 -7.74 -10.19 -17.01
CA GLY A 61 -7.55 -10.75 -18.36
C GLY A 61 -8.34 -10.06 -19.47
N GLU A 62 -9.02 -8.96 -19.18
CA GLU A 62 -9.74 -8.21 -20.20
C GLU A 62 -8.79 -7.35 -21.04
N ILE A 63 -9.05 -7.34 -22.35
CA ILE A 63 -8.50 -6.39 -23.31
C ILE A 63 -9.63 -5.48 -23.75
N VAL A 64 -9.56 -4.22 -23.36
CA VAL A 64 -10.46 -3.16 -23.79
C VAL A 64 -9.87 -2.48 -25.03
N VAL A 65 -10.64 -2.37 -26.10
CA VAL A 65 -10.23 -1.69 -27.33
C VAL A 65 -11.22 -0.59 -27.66
N VAL A 66 -10.74 0.65 -27.77
CA VAL A 66 -11.53 1.79 -28.21
C VAL A 66 -11.08 2.16 -29.62
N ASP A 67 -12.01 2.13 -30.57
CA ASP A 67 -11.77 2.52 -31.96
C ASP A 67 -12.94 3.38 -32.52
N GLN A 68 -12.93 3.67 -33.82
CA GLN A 68 -13.98 4.47 -34.47
C GLN A 68 -15.40 3.88 -34.34
N LYS A 69 -15.54 2.58 -34.04
CA LYS A 69 -16.82 1.91 -33.81
C LYS A 69 -17.24 1.93 -32.34
N GLY A 70 -16.40 2.46 -31.44
CA GLY A 70 -16.66 2.55 -30.01
C GLY A 70 -15.80 1.58 -29.18
N LEU A 71 -16.34 1.18 -28.03
CA LEU A 71 -15.70 0.32 -27.05
C LEU A 71 -15.96 -1.16 -27.34
N HIS A 72 -14.91 -1.97 -27.37
CA HIS A 72 -14.96 -3.42 -27.51
C HIS A 72 -14.24 -4.06 -26.32
N SER A 73 -14.82 -5.13 -25.78
CA SER A 73 -14.23 -5.94 -24.71
C SER A 73 -13.88 -7.32 -25.22
N LEU A 74 -12.62 -7.72 -25.12
CA LEU A 74 -12.14 -9.05 -25.47
C LEU A 74 -11.63 -9.77 -24.22
N LYS A 75 -12.01 -11.04 -24.07
CA LYS A 75 -11.57 -11.90 -22.95
C LYS A 75 -10.93 -13.16 -23.53
N PRO A 76 -9.70 -13.05 -24.07
CA PRO A 76 -9.05 -14.15 -24.79
C PRO A 76 -8.52 -15.24 -23.86
N PHE A 77 -8.43 -14.95 -22.56
CA PHE A 77 -7.95 -15.90 -21.56
C PHE A 77 -9.12 -16.66 -20.92
N GLY A 78 -8.86 -17.90 -20.49
CA GLY A 78 -9.82 -18.64 -19.67
C GLY A 78 -10.04 -17.97 -18.31
N ARG A 79 -11.03 -18.45 -17.54
CA ARG A 79 -11.25 -17.96 -16.17
C ARG A 79 -10.03 -18.28 -15.30
N THR A 80 -9.44 -17.25 -14.71
CA THR A 80 -8.34 -17.36 -13.75
C THR A 80 -8.80 -16.81 -12.40
N PRO A 81 -8.35 -17.38 -11.27
CA PRO A 81 -8.58 -16.78 -9.97
C PRO A 81 -8.07 -15.33 -9.92
N HIS A 82 -8.92 -14.43 -9.41
CA HIS A 82 -8.58 -13.04 -9.21
C HIS A 82 -7.76 -12.91 -7.91
N HIS A 83 -6.57 -12.31 -7.99
CA HIS A 83 -5.70 -12.05 -6.85
C HIS A 83 -5.27 -10.58 -6.84
N PHE A 84 -6.23 -9.69 -6.60
CA PHE A 84 -5.95 -8.25 -6.54
C PHE A 84 -4.89 -7.91 -5.47
N CYS A 85 -4.01 -6.95 -5.71
CA CYS A 85 -3.00 -6.58 -4.73
C CYS A 85 -3.63 -5.95 -3.48
N ILE A 86 -3.56 -6.65 -2.35
CA ILE A 86 -4.12 -6.14 -1.09
C ILE A 86 -3.40 -4.88 -0.59
N PHE A 87 -2.15 -4.67 -1.03
CA PHE A 87 -1.33 -3.52 -0.63
C PHE A 87 -1.83 -2.19 -1.21
N GLU A 88 -2.63 -2.22 -2.28
CA GLU A 88 -3.34 -1.05 -2.80
C GLU A 88 -4.29 -0.48 -1.74
N TYR A 89 -5.02 -1.35 -1.05
CA TYR A 89 -5.91 -0.96 0.04
C TYR A 89 -5.17 -0.51 1.29
N ILE A 90 -4.03 -1.14 1.61
CA ILE A 90 -3.24 -0.82 2.81
C ILE A 90 -2.58 0.55 2.68
N TYR A 91 -1.94 0.81 1.54
CA TYR A 91 -1.00 1.94 1.41
C TYR A 91 -1.04 2.64 0.05
N PHE A 92 -0.98 1.89 -1.06
CA PHE A 92 -0.51 2.45 -2.33
C PHE A 92 -1.55 3.35 -3.02
N ALA A 93 -2.80 2.90 -3.10
CA ALA A 93 -3.87 3.68 -3.72
C ALA A 93 -4.20 4.93 -2.90
N ARG A 94 -4.72 5.97 -3.55
CA ARG A 94 -5.19 7.15 -2.82
C ARG A 94 -6.49 6.84 -2.06
N PRO A 95 -6.70 7.43 -0.87
CA PRO A 95 -7.91 7.17 -0.08
C PRO A 95 -9.23 7.53 -0.78
N ASP A 96 -9.20 8.52 -1.68
CA ASP A 96 -10.34 8.97 -2.48
C ASP A 96 -10.64 8.08 -3.69
N SER A 97 -9.82 7.05 -3.95
CA SER A 97 -10.08 6.07 -5.01
C SER A 97 -11.10 5.01 -4.59
N VAL A 98 -11.83 4.50 -5.58
CA VAL A 98 -12.67 3.31 -5.50
C VAL A 98 -12.04 2.25 -6.40
N ILE A 99 -11.80 1.06 -5.87
CA ILE A 99 -11.20 -0.05 -6.61
C ILE A 99 -12.07 -1.27 -6.41
N ASP A 100 -12.44 -1.98 -7.48
CA ASP A 100 -13.31 -3.17 -7.45
C ASP A 100 -14.56 -2.94 -6.55
N GLY A 101 -15.18 -1.75 -6.69
CA GLY A 101 -16.37 -1.33 -5.92
C GLY A 101 -16.13 -0.96 -4.46
N LYS A 102 -14.89 -0.94 -3.97
CA LYS A 102 -14.55 -0.64 -2.57
C LYS A 102 -13.83 0.71 -2.44
N SER A 103 -14.35 1.58 -1.58
CA SER A 103 -13.67 2.82 -1.18
C SER A 103 -12.40 2.49 -0.40
N VAL A 104 -11.25 3.00 -0.85
CA VAL A 104 -9.95 2.79 -0.19
C VAL A 104 -9.97 3.39 1.22
N TYR A 105 -10.51 4.60 1.39
CA TYR A 105 -10.62 5.25 2.70
C TYR A 105 -11.42 4.41 3.72
N GLU A 106 -12.60 3.92 3.34
CA GLU A 106 -13.44 3.14 4.25
C GLU A 106 -12.84 1.76 4.54
N VAL A 107 -12.13 1.15 3.58
CA VAL A 107 -11.33 -0.07 3.85
C VAL A 107 -10.28 0.21 4.92
N ARG A 108 -9.47 1.27 4.78
CA ARG A 108 -8.43 1.62 5.77
C ARG A 108 -9.00 1.90 7.15
N LYS A 109 -10.14 2.59 7.24
CA LYS A 109 -10.84 2.76 8.53
C LYS A 109 -11.26 1.42 9.13
N ARG A 110 -11.78 0.47 8.33
CA ARG A 110 -12.11 -0.87 8.83
C ARG A 110 -10.87 -1.64 9.28
N ILE A 111 -9.74 -1.50 8.59
CA ILE A 111 -8.45 -2.08 9.02
C ILE A 111 -8.09 -1.56 10.41
N GLY A 112 -8.18 -0.24 10.61
CA GLY A 112 -7.99 0.38 11.93
C GLY A 112 -8.92 -0.16 13.01
N ALA A 113 -10.19 -0.36 12.68
CA ALA A 113 -11.18 -0.90 13.60
C ALA A 113 -10.87 -2.35 14.00
N GLU A 114 -10.53 -3.22 13.04
CA GLU A 114 -10.10 -4.60 13.31
C GLU A 114 -8.83 -4.63 14.17
N LEU A 115 -7.85 -3.78 13.86
CA LEU A 115 -6.61 -3.67 14.64
C LEU A 115 -6.88 -3.26 16.10
N ALA A 116 -7.82 -2.36 16.35
CA ALA A 116 -8.26 -2.01 17.69
C ALA A 116 -8.92 -3.20 18.41
N ARG A 117 -9.79 -3.96 17.73
CA ARG A 117 -10.42 -5.16 18.34
C ARG A 117 -9.40 -6.21 18.72
N GLU A 118 -8.36 -6.39 17.91
CA GLU A 118 -7.33 -7.41 18.12
C GLU A 118 -6.29 -7.02 19.19
N SER A 119 -5.97 -5.72 19.32
CA SER A 119 -4.75 -5.31 20.03
C SER A 119 -4.86 -4.01 20.83
N ASN A 120 -6.05 -3.62 21.27
CA ASN A 120 -6.21 -2.40 22.08
C ASN A 120 -5.41 -2.45 23.39
N VAL A 121 -4.91 -1.28 23.81
CA VAL A 121 -4.21 -1.10 25.09
C VAL A 121 -4.66 0.21 25.76
N PRO A 122 -4.61 0.31 27.10
CA PRO A 122 -4.90 1.56 27.79
C PRO A 122 -3.95 2.68 27.35
N ALA A 123 -4.50 3.74 26.76
CA ALA A 123 -3.76 4.90 26.30
C ALA A 123 -4.60 6.17 26.43
N ASP A 124 -3.97 7.33 26.29
CA ASP A 124 -4.60 8.64 26.46
C ASP A 124 -4.89 9.32 25.11
N VAL A 125 -4.17 8.92 24.06
CA VAL A 125 -4.29 9.53 22.72
C VAL A 125 -3.86 8.56 21.63
N ILE A 126 -4.55 8.61 20.49
CA ILE A 126 -4.17 7.96 19.24
C ILE A 126 -3.59 9.02 18.30
N VAL A 127 -2.42 8.71 17.75
CA VAL A 127 -1.69 9.60 16.84
C VAL A 127 -1.37 8.81 15.56
N PRO A 128 -1.76 9.30 14.38
CA PRO A 128 -1.36 8.68 13.12
C PRO A 128 0.08 9.05 12.77
N VAL A 129 0.76 8.16 12.05
CA VAL A 129 1.87 8.52 11.17
C VAL A 129 1.28 9.09 9.88
N PRO A 130 1.46 10.39 9.59
CA PRO A 130 0.87 11.01 8.42
C PRO A 130 1.65 10.69 7.12
N ASP A 131 0.99 10.64 5.96
CA ASP A 131 -0.45 10.82 5.76
C ASP A 131 -1.22 9.50 5.67
N SER A 132 -0.53 8.42 5.31
CA SER A 132 -1.12 7.12 4.98
C SER A 132 -1.77 6.40 6.17
N GLY A 133 -1.22 6.57 7.38
CA GLY A 133 -1.77 5.97 8.60
C GLY A 133 -3.05 6.66 9.13
N VAL A 134 -3.43 7.82 8.58
CA VAL A 134 -4.54 8.64 9.12
C VAL A 134 -5.89 7.91 9.11
N PRO A 135 -6.37 7.29 8.00
CA PRO A 135 -7.68 6.63 8.01
C PRO A 135 -7.72 5.44 8.98
N SER A 136 -6.64 4.65 9.06
CA SER A 136 -6.53 3.53 10.01
C SER A 136 -6.54 4.03 11.46
N ALA A 137 -5.86 5.13 11.76
CA ALA A 137 -5.90 5.74 13.09
C ALA A 137 -7.29 6.24 13.47
N ILE A 138 -8.03 6.84 12.53
CA ILE A 138 -9.42 7.26 12.73
C ILE A 138 -10.29 6.04 13.08
N GLY A 139 -10.21 4.96 12.29
CA GLY A 139 -10.99 3.74 12.54
C GLY A 139 -10.64 3.06 13.87
N TYR A 140 -9.35 3.06 14.22
CA TYR A 140 -8.89 2.57 15.52
C TYR A 140 -9.48 3.41 16.65
N ALA A 141 -9.38 4.75 16.58
CA ALA A 141 -9.87 5.67 17.60
C ALA A 141 -11.37 5.57 17.85
N GLN A 142 -12.15 5.49 16.77
CA GLN A 142 -13.60 5.30 16.86
C GLN A 142 -13.96 3.98 17.55
N THR A 143 -13.19 2.92 17.30
CA THR A 143 -13.45 1.59 17.87
C THR A 143 -12.96 1.47 19.31
N ALA A 144 -11.80 2.03 19.63
CA ALA A 144 -11.21 2.00 20.96
C ALA A 144 -11.80 3.06 21.92
N ALA A 145 -12.58 4.01 21.40
CA ALA A 145 -13.09 5.17 22.12
C ALA A 145 -12.00 5.99 22.83
N ILE A 146 -10.85 6.14 22.17
CA ILE A 146 -9.71 6.96 22.63
C ILE A 146 -9.59 8.19 21.71
N PRO A 147 -9.32 9.40 22.23
CA PRO A 147 -9.19 10.60 21.41
C PRO A 147 -8.13 10.46 20.30
N PHE A 148 -8.50 10.84 19.08
CA PHE A 148 -7.59 10.99 17.96
C PHE A 148 -7.02 12.40 17.94
N GLU A 149 -5.71 12.54 17.82
CA GLU A 149 -5.05 13.85 17.74
C GLU A 149 -3.93 13.88 16.72
N LEU A 150 -3.68 15.06 16.16
CA LEU A 150 -2.54 15.31 15.27
C LEU A 150 -1.27 15.55 16.10
N GLY A 151 -0.76 14.49 16.71
CA GLY A 151 0.50 14.48 17.47
C GLY A 151 1.74 14.60 16.58
N ILE A 152 1.64 14.25 15.30
CA ILE A 152 2.68 14.42 14.29
C ILE A 152 2.12 15.28 13.16
N ILE A 153 2.87 16.29 12.75
CA ILE A 153 2.55 17.15 11.62
C ILE A 153 3.56 16.88 10.50
N ARG A 154 3.07 16.51 9.32
CA ARG A 154 3.89 16.41 8.11
C ARG A 154 4.22 17.81 7.60
N ASN A 155 5.48 18.04 7.26
CA ASN A 155 5.89 19.25 6.58
C ASN A 155 5.65 19.12 5.07
N HIS A 156 4.74 19.94 4.53
CA HIS A 156 4.36 19.92 3.12
C HIS A 156 5.40 20.56 2.18
N TYR A 157 6.39 21.26 2.73
CA TYR A 157 7.35 22.06 1.96
C TYR A 157 8.72 21.37 1.79
N VAL A 158 8.82 20.09 2.17
CA VAL A 158 10.08 19.33 2.03
C VAL A 158 10.13 18.67 0.66
N GLY A 159 10.96 19.23 -0.22
CA GLY A 159 11.30 18.63 -1.52
C GLY A 159 12.29 17.46 -1.39
N ARG A 160 12.66 16.87 -2.54
CA ARG A 160 13.80 15.94 -2.62
C ARG A 160 15.08 16.73 -2.30
N THR A 161 15.82 16.34 -1.27
CA THR A 161 17.14 16.94 -0.98
C THR A 161 18.13 16.46 -2.04
N PHE A 162 18.39 17.32 -3.03
CA PHE A 162 19.42 17.09 -4.05
C PHE A 162 20.79 17.43 -3.43
N ILE A 163 21.57 16.38 -3.16
CA ILE A 163 22.99 16.41 -2.75
C ILE A 163 23.23 17.16 -1.43
N GLU A 164 23.26 16.42 -0.31
CA GLU A 164 23.77 16.93 0.96
C GLU A 164 25.20 16.40 1.20
N PRO A 165 26.21 17.26 1.48
CA PRO A 165 27.63 16.87 1.38
C PRO A 165 28.16 15.98 2.51
N THR A 166 27.40 15.75 3.59
CA THR A 166 27.90 15.06 4.79
C THR A 166 26.85 14.15 5.44
N THR A 167 27.30 13.00 5.97
CA THR A 167 26.48 11.97 6.63
C THR A 167 25.65 12.51 7.79
N GLU A 168 26.11 13.57 8.45
CA GLU A 168 25.46 14.24 9.58
C GLU A 168 24.15 14.96 9.20
N ILE A 169 24.06 15.53 7.99
CA ILE A 169 22.86 16.24 7.51
C ILE A 169 21.78 15.24 7.04
N ARG A 170 22.17 14.04 6.61
CA ARG A 170 21.23 12.98 6.20
C ARG A 170 20.33 12.50 7.35
N HIS A 171 20.77 12.63 8.60
CA HIS A 171 19.96 12.36 9.79
C HIS A 171 18.90 13.45 10.06
N LEU A 172 19.06 14.67 9.54
CA LEU A 172 18.05 15.74 9.60
C LEU A 172 16.83 15.45 8.72
N GLY A 173 16.94 14.59 7.69
CA GLY A 173 15.91 14.35 6.69
C GLY A 173 14.52 13.92 7.23
N VAL A 174 14.44 13.28 8.40
CA VAL A 174 13.14 12.97 9.03
C VAL A 174 12.63 14.11 9.91
N LYS A 175 13.52 14.84 10.62
CA LYS A 175 13.15 16.08 11.33
C LYS A 175 12.63 17.15 10.37
N LEU A 176 13.14 17.16 9.14
CA LEU A 176 12.64 18.07 8.10
C LEU A 176 11.20 17.71 7.72
N LYS A 177 10.88 16.40 7.62
CA LYS A 177 9.59 15.88 7.14
C LYS A 177 8.48 15.85 8.20
N HIS A 178 8.80 15.62 9.47
CA HIS A 178 7.81 15.47 10.54
C HIS A 178 8.18 16.27 11.77
N ASN A 179 7.18 16.91 12.38
CA ASN A 179 7.32 17.62 13.64
C ASN A 179 6.32 17.08 14.67
N ALA A 180 6.76 16.96 15.92
CA ALA A 180 5.90 16.53 17.01
C ALA A 180 5.15 17.73 17.64
N ASN A 181 3.85 17.57 17.86
CA ASN A 181 3.04 18.51 18.62
C ASN A 181 3.18 18.21 20.12
N ILE A 182 4.12 18.87 20.78
CA ILE A 182 4.49 18.63 22.18
C ILE A 182 3.29 18.71 23.13
N ALA A 183 2.41 19.71 22.94
CA ALA A 183 1.23 19.91 23.80
C ALA A 183 0.28 18.70 23.76
N THR A 184 0.24 17.99 22.63
CA THR A 184 -0.58 16.81 22.44
C THR A 184 0.03 15.56 23.09
N LEU A 185 1.36 15.48 23.16
CA LEU A 185 2.10 14.25 23.50
C LEU A 185 2.64 14.22 24.94
N LYS A 186 2.98 15.37 25.52
CA LYS A 186 3.70 15.46 26.78
C LYS A 186 2.93 14.78 27.93
N GLY A 187 3.58 13.81 28.58
CA GLY A 187 3.05 13.05 29.70
C GLY A 187 2.00 11.99 29.34
N LYS A 188 1.65 11.83 28.05
CA LYS A 188 0.59 10.92 27.62
C LYS A 188 1.11 9.55 27.20
N ARG A 189 0.28 8.53 27.37
CA ARG A 189 0.42 7.20 26.77
C ARG A 189 -0.14 7.26 25.35
N VAL A 190 0.72 7.07 24.35
CA VAL A 190 0.40 7.29 22.95
C VAL A 190 0.23 5.95 22.24
N ILE A 191 -0.88 5.76 21.53
CA ILE A 191 -0.96 4.74 20.48
C ILE A 191 -0.57 5.39 19.15
N LEU A 192 0.55 4.95 18.59
CA LEU A 192 1.04 5.40 17.29
C LEU A 192 0.58 4.42 16.21
N VAL A 193 -0.24 4.88 15.27
CA VAL A 193 -0.78 4.05 14.19
C VAL A 193 -0.05 4.34 12.88
N ASP A 194 0.52 3.31 12.27
CA ASP A 194 1.21 3.38 10.98
C ASP A 194 0.64 2.35 10.00
N ASP A 195 0.83 2.53 8.71
CA ASP A 195 0.33 1.59 7.70
C ASP A 195 1.09 0.26 7.70
N SER A 196 2.42 0.32 7.74
CA SER A 196 3.30 -0.82 7.52
C SER A 196 4.70 -0.55 8.06
N ILE A 197 5.48 -1.62 8.26
CA ILE A 197 6.91 -1.53 8.58
C ILE A 197 7.68 -2.42 7.61
N VAL A 198 8.56 -1.79 6.83
CA VAL A 198 9.48 -2.49 5.91
C VAL A 198 10.86 -2.64 6.54
N ARG A 199 11.64 -1.56 6.62
CA ARG A 199 13.00 -1.55 7.21
C ARG A 199 13.06 -1.04 8.66
N GLY A 200 11.97 -0.47 9.17
CA GLY A 200 11.88 0.11 10.53
C GLY A 200 12.68 1.40 10.79
N THR A 201 13.60 1.81 9.92
CA THR A 201 14.44 3.00 10.13
C THR A 201 13.64 4.31 10.26
N THR A 202 12.51 4.45 9.55
CA THR A 202 11.59 5.58 9.71
C THR A 202 10.87 5.51 11.07
N ALA A 203 10.40 4.33 11.46
CA ALA A 203 9.69 4.11 12.72
C ALA A 203 10.56 4.50 13.92
N VAL A 204 11.84 4.09 13.95
CA VAL A 204 12.82 4.48 15.00
C VAL A 204 12.86 6.01 15.14
N LYS A 205 12.99 6.74 14.03
CA LYS A 205 13.10 8.20 14.05
C LYS A 205 11.82 8.90 14.52
N ILE A 206 10.66 8.37 14.15
CA ILE A 206 9.36 8.87 14.61
C ILE A 206 9.19 8.64 16.11
N VAL A 207 9.51 7.42 16.58
CA VAL A 207 9.41 7.07 18.00
C VAL A 207 10.35 7.91 18.85
N ASP A 208 11.59 8.12 18.41
CA ASP A 208 12.54 9.04 19.06
C ASP A 208 12.00 10.48 19.15
N MET A 209 11.34 10.96 18.09
CA MET A 209 10.73 12.28 18.06
C MET A 209 9.59 12.39 19.08
N ILE A 210 8.69 11.40 19.14
CA ILE A 210 7.58 11.37 20.10
C ILE A 210 8.10 11.25 21.54
N ARG A 211 9.12 10.42 21.78
CA ARG A 211 9.74 10.25 23.10
C ARG A 211 10.37 11.56 23.57
N ARG A 212 11.08 12.28 22.70
CA ARG A 212 11.63 13.62 22.99
C ARG A 212 10.55 14.68 23.23
N ALA A 213 9.38 14.53 22.62
CA ALA A 213 8.23 15.39 22.92
C ALA A 213 7.59 15.11 24.30
N GLY A 214 8.07 14.08 25.01
CA GLY A 214 7.73 13.80 26.40
C GLY A 214 6.60 12.78 26.59
N ALA A 215 6.32 11.93 25.61
CA ALA A 215 5.35 10.84 25.78
C ALA A 215 5.78 9.87 26.90
N ALA A 216 4.82 9.46 27.74
CA ALA A 216 5.03 8.56 28.86
C ALA A 216 5.26 7.11 28.39
N SER A 217 4.44 6.65 27.44
CA SER A 217 4.61 5.37 26.74
C SER A 217 4.21 5.52 25.28
N ILE A 218 4.74 4.65 24.41
CA ILE A 218 4.47 4.62 22.98
C ILE A 218 4.14 3.18 22.58
N HIS A 219 2.90 2.96 22.15
CA HIS A 219 2.39 1.67 21.69
C HIS A 219 2.14 1.74 20.19
N MET A 220 2.92 1.01 19.40
CA MET A 220 2.81 1.07 17.94
C MET A 220 1.76 0.05 17.44
N ARG A 221 0.94 0.45 16.47
CA ARG A 221 -0.13 -0.36 15.89
C ARG A 221 -0.04 -0.27 14.37
N ILE A 222 0.20 -1.41 13.73
CA ILE A 222 0.49 -1.47 12.29
C ILE A 222 -0.70 -2.02 11.54
N ALA A 223 -1.20 -1.24 10.57
CA ALA A 223 -2.36 -1.53 9.75
C ALA A 223 -2.07 -2.50 8.58
N SER A 224 -0.97 -3.25 8.67
CA SER A 224 -0.63 -4.37 7.79
C SER A 224 -0.14 -5.55 8.63
N PRO A 225 -0.30 -6.79 8.14
CA PRO A 225 0.51 -7.90 8.63
C PRO A 225 2.02 -7.63 8.42
N PRO A 226 2.91 -8.36 9.10
CA PRO A 226 4.35 -8.22 8.92
C PRO A 226 4.75 -8.54 7.47
N ILE A 227 5.51 -7.63 6.84
CA ILE A 227 6.02 -7.80 5.47
C ILE A 227 7.30 -8.64 5.55
N THR A 228 7.20 -9.89 5.14
CA THR A 228 8.26 -10.91 5.27
C THR A 228 8.86 -11.32 3.93
N HIS A 229 8.21 -10.96 2.82
CA HIS A 229 8.62 -11.31 1.47
C HIS A 229 8.59 -10.09 0.54
N PRO A 230 9.50 -10.02 -0.45
CA PRO A 230 9.49 -8.98 -1.46
C PRO A 230 8.24 -9.06 -2.36
N CYS A 231 7.95 -7.99 -3.08
CA CYS A 231 6.94 -7.96 -4.13
C CYS A 231 7.61 -8.08 -5.50
N PHE A 232 7.13 -9.01 -6.32
CA PHE A 232 7.55 -9.16 -7.73
C PHE A 232 6.47 -8.68 -8.72
N TYR A 233 5.46 -7.95 -8.23
CA TYR A 233 4.28 -7.55 -9.00
C TYR A 233 4.11 -6.03 -9.10
N GLY A 234 5.21 -5.29 -9.04
CA GLY A 234 5.25 -3.85 -9.34
C GLY A 234 5.27 -2.89 -8.14
N ILE A 235 5.24 -3.39 -6.90
CA ILE A 235 5.54 -2.56 -5.71
C ILE A 235 7.03 -2.65 -5.42
N ASP A 236 7.70 -1.49 -5.33
CA ASP A 236 9.13 -1.41 -4.99
C ASP A 236 9.33 -1.79 -3.51
N THR A 237 9.77 -3.02 -3.29
CA THR A 237 10.13 -3.54 -1.96
C THR A 237 11.60 -3.93 -1.94
N PRO A 238 12.29 -3.78 -0.80
CA PRO A 238 13.65 -4.29 -0.61
C PRO A 238 13.75 -5.81 -0.82
N GLN A 239 15.00 -6.30 -0.93
CA GLN A 239 15.29 -7.72 -0.86
C GLN A 239 14.86 -8.31 0.49
N GLN A 240 14.63 -9.61 0.54
CA GLN A 240 14.12 -10.27 1.74
C GLN A 240 15.00 -10.06 2.98
N ASP A 241 16.33 -10.06 2.79
CA ASP A 241 17.31 -9.81 3.85
C ASP A 241 17.33 -8.36 4.38
N ASP A 242 16.64 -7.44 3.71
CA ASP A 242 16.45 -6.07 4.17
C ASP A 242 15.09 -5.86 4.87
N LEU A 243 14.21 -6.88 4.88
CA LEU A 243 12.89 -6.81 5.50
C LEU A 243 12.99 -7.12 6.99
N LEU A 244 12.66 -6.14 7.83
CA LEU A 244 12.82 -6.25 9.27
C LEU A 244 12.02 -7.43 9.86
N ALA A 245 10.80 -7.62 9.37
CA ALA A 245 9.94 -8.70 9.83
C ALA A 245 10.29 -10.09 9.25
N ALA A 246 11.10 -10.16 8.19
CA ALA A 246 11.64 -11.44 7.72
C ALA A 246 12.74 -11.97 8.65
N LEU A 247 13.46 -11.06 9.32
CA LEU A 247 14.64 -11.38 10.13
C LEU A 247 14.37 -11.40 11.64
N GLN A 248 13.32 -10.74 12.12
CA GLN A 248 13.12 -10.49 13.54
C GLN A 248 11.71 -10.85 14.01
N SER A 249 11.61 -11.34 15.24
CA SER A 249 10.32 -11.51 15.91
C SER A 249 9.71 -10.16 16.28
N THR A 250 8.41 -10.12 16.50
CA THR A 250 7.67 -8.92 16.92
C THR A 250 8.28 -8.27 18.18
N GLU A 251 8.74 -9.07 19.14
CA GLU A 251 9.39 -8.57 20.36
C GLU A 251 10.76 -7.95 20.08
N ALA A 252 11.53 -8.54 19.15
CA ALA A 252 12.81 -7.98 18.73
C ALA A 252 12.60 -6.67 17.96
N ILE A 253 11.57 -6.59 17.11
CA ILE A 253 11.17 -5.37 16.40
C ILE A 253 10.77 -4.27 17.40
N ALA A 254 9.99 -4.58 18.43
CA ALA A 254 9.61 -3.61 19.46
C ALA A 254 10.84 -2.97 20.12
N LYS A 255 11.82 -3.80 20.48
CA LYS A 255 13.10 -3.36 21.07
C LYS A 255 13.92 -2.53 20.08
N PHE A 256 14.01 -2.97 18.83
CA PHE A 256 14.73 -2.27 17.78
C PHE A 256 14.16 -0.86 17.53
N ILE A 257 12.83 -0.73 17.51
CA ILE A 257 12.15 0.56 17.30
C ILE A 257 12.16 1.43 18.55
N GLY A 258 12.21 0.85 19.76
CA GLY A 258 12.18 1.57 21.03
C GLY A 258 10.78 1.90 21.54
N VAL A 259 9.81 1.03 21.25
CA VAL A 259 8.40 1.16 21.68
C VAL A 259 8.08 0.25 22.85
N ASP A 260 7.10 0.65 23.66
CA ASP A 260 6.65 -0.10 24.83
C ASP A 260 5.86 -1.35 24.43
N SER A 261 5.17 -1.31 23.29
CA SER A 261 4.57 -2.48 22.65
C SER A 261 4.38 -2.25 21.16
N ILE A 262 4.38 -3.30 20.36
CA ILE A 262 3.98 -3.27 18.96
C ILE A 262 2.96 -4.38 18.69
N ALA A 263 1.97 -4.10 17.85
CA ALA A 263 1.08 -5.12 17.31
C ALA A 263 0.80 -4.84 15.83
N TYR A 264 0.72 -5.91 15.05
CA TYR A 264 0.31 -5.90 13.65
C TYR A 264 -1.12 -6.41 13.56
N ILE A 265 -1.90 -5.92 12.61
CA ILE A 265 -3.19 -6.55 12.31
C ILE A 265 -2.95 -7.98 11.81
N SER A 266 -3.76 -8.92 12.26
CA SER A 266 -3.69 -10.29 11.74
C SER A 266 -4.11 -10.34 10.26
N GLN A 267 -3.61 -11.33 9.50
CA GLN A 267 -4.07 -11.53 8.12
C GLN A 267 -5.61 -11.70 8.06
N ASN A 268 -6.17 -12.40 9.04
CA ASN A 268 -7.62 -12.59 9.14
C ASN A 268 -8.37 -11.28 9.42
N GLY A 269 -7.83 -10.41 10.28
CA GLY A 269 -8.37 -9.08 10.53
C GLY A 269 -8.33 -8.21 9.28
N LEU A 270 -7.23 -8.28 8.52
CA LEU A 270 -7.12 -7.61 7.25
C LEU A 270 -8.18 -8.11 6.24
N TYR A 271 -8.38 -9.42 6.11
CA TYR A 271 -9.41 -9.98 5.21
C TYR A 271 -10.83 -9.55 5.60
N ARG A 272 -11.17 -9.58 6.90
CA ARG A 272 -12.46 -9.04 7.38
C ARG A 272 -12.62 -7.57 7.02
N ALA A 273 -11.57 -6.77 7.18
CA ALA A 273 -11.61 -5.34 6.89
C ALA A 273 -11.83 -5.03 5.40
N VAL A 274 -11.26 -5.82 4.49
CA VAL A 274 -11.49 -5.67 3.04
C VAL A 274 -12.81 -6.26 2.56
N GLY A 275 -13.63 -6.80 3.49
CA GLY A 275 -14.94 -7.36 3.20
C GLY A 275 -14.90 -8.76 2.59
N ASP A 276 -13.87 -9.53 2.91
CA ASP A 276 -13.73 -10.93 2.50
C ASP A 276 -13.89 -11.83 3.74
N ASP A 277 -15.12 -12.28 3.97
CA ASP A 277 -15.39 -13.35 4.93
C ASP A 277 -14.97 -14.67 4.29
N LYS A 278 -14.12 -15.42 5.01
CA LYS A 278 -13.46 -16.69 4.64
C LYS A 278 -14.35 -17.83 4.07
N ASN A 279 -15.64 -17.60 3.87
CA ASN A 279 -16.55 -18.56 3.26
C ASN A 279 -16.38 -18.71 1.74
N ASN A 280 -15.50 -17.94 1.10
CA ASN A 280 -15.11 -18.21 -0.28
C ASN A 280 -13.83 -19.05 -0.32
N ALA A 281 -13.94 -20.26 -0.86
CA ALA A 281 -12.88 -21.27 -0.97
C ALA A 281 -11.68 -20.87 -1.87
N CYS A 282 -11.57 -19.60 -2.29
CA CYS A 282 -10.51 -19.07 -3.13
C CYS A 282 -9.98 -17.77 -2.52
N GLN A 283 -8.66 -17.71 -2.28
CA GLN A 283 -7.95 -16.51 -1.86
C GLN A 283 -8.16 -15.39 -2.89
N GLN A 284 -8.91 -14.32 -2.55
CA GLN A 284 -9.31 -13.28 -3.51
C GLN A 284 -8.23 -12.20 -3.75
N PHE A 285 -7.17 -12.22 -2.96
CA PHE A 285 -6.13 -11.20 -2.98
C PHE A 285 -4.75 -11.81 -3.18
N CYS A 286 -3.86 -11.03 -3.77
CA CYS A 286 -2.42 -11.26 -3.66
C CYS A 286 -1.93 -10.67 -2.34
N ASP A 287 -1.50 -11.55 -1.45
CA ASP A 287 -0.90 -11.23 -0.14
C ASP A 287 0.51 -11.82 0.01
N ALA A 288 1.16 -12.11 -1.12
CA ALA A 288 2.46 -12.77 -1.16
C ALA A 288 3.53 -12.08 -0.31
N CYS A 289 3.46 -10.75 -0.15
CA CYS A 289 4.35 -9.98 0.73
C CYS A 289 4.28 -10.41 2.22
N PHE A 290 3.19 -11.05 2.65
CA PHE A 290 3.01 -11.59 4.01
C PHE A 290 3.17 -13.11 4.05
N THR A 291 2.75 -13.81 2.99
CA THR A 291 2.61 -15.27 2.97
C THR A 291 3.73 -16.01 2.24
N GLY A 292 4.43 -15.33 1.32
CA GLY A 292 5.34 -15.95 0.36
C GLY A 292 4.64 -16.74 -0.75
N ASN A 293 3.30 -16.79 -0.75
CA ASN A 293 2.50 -17.53 -1.73
C ASN A 293 2.20 -16.62 -2.93
N TYR A 294 3.04 -16.71 -3.95
CA TYR A 294 2.93 -15.93 -5.18
C TYR A 294 1.89 -16.56 -6.14
N PRO A 295 0.74 -15.89 -6.42
CA PRO A 295 -0.30 -16.43 -7.31
C PRO A 295 0.14 -16.59 -8.77
N ILE A 296 1.15 -15.83 -9.20
CA ILE A 296 1.76 -15.94 -10.52
C ILE A 296 3.19 -16.49 -10.34
N PRO A 297 3.56 -17.57 -11.05
CA PRO A 297 4.90 -18.15 -10.96
C PRO A 297 6.01 -17.14 -11.23
N LEU A 298 7.03 -17.15 -10.36
CA LEU A 298 8.24 -16.34 -10.48
C LEU A 298 9.27 -17.04 -11.36
N SER A 299 8.96 -17.20 -12.64
CA SER A 299 9.77 -18.01 -13.56
C SER A 299 11.20 -17.47 -13.71
N ASP A 300 11.40 -16.16 -13.58
CA ASP A 300 12.69 -15.47 -13.58
C ASP A 300 13.53 -15.75 -12.31
N GLN A 301 12.88 -15.98 -11.16
CA GLN A 301 13.55 -16.33 -9.90
C GLN A 301 13.80 -17.84 -9.81
N ASN A 302 12.91 -18.65 -10.40
CA ASN A 302 12.94 -20.11 -10.32
C ASN A 302 13.79 -20.75 -11.43
N ALA A 303 13.97 -20.08 -12.57
CA ALA A 303 14.92 -20.50 -13.60
C ALA A 303 16.29 -19.93 -13.22
N GLY A 304 17.17 -20.74 -12.65
CA GLY A 304 18.49 -20.28 -12.22
C GLY A 304 19.24 -19.53 -13.33
N HIS A 305 19.69 -18.30 -13.04
CA HIS A 305 20.72 -17.47 -13.71
C HIS A 305 20.81 -17.38 -15.25
N ASP A 306 19.90 -17.96 -16.03
CA ASP A 306 19.89 -17.89 -17.50
C ASP A 306 18.70 -17.06 -18.02
N ALA A 307 18.30 -16.02 -17.28
CA ALA A 307 17.52 -14.95 -17.88
C ALA A 307 18.50 -14.10 -18.71
N GLU A 308 18.80 -14.54 -19.94
CA GLU A 308 19.49 -13.72 -20.93
C GLU A 308 18.81 -12.34 -20.97
N GLN A 309 19.52 -11.33 -20.47
CA GLN A 309 19.10 -9.95 -20.60
C GLN A 309 18.90 -9.68 -22.08
N LEU A 310 17.65 -9.51 -22.51
CA LEU A 310 17.33 -9.11 -23.87
C LEU A 310 17.99 -7.75 -24.12
N SER A 311 19.15 -7.80 -24.79
CA SER A 311 19.95 -6.66 -25.22
C SER A 311 19.05 -5.67 -25.96
N LEU A 312 18.67 -4.57 -25.29
CA LEU A 312 17.94 -3.48 -25.91
C LEU A 312 18.94 -2.57 -26.63
N LEU A 313 18.90 -2.69 -27.96
CA LEU A 313 19.26 -1.68 -28.96
C LEU A 313 20.70 -1.15 -28.91
N THR A 314 21.56 -1.71 -29.77
CA THR A 314 22.68 -0.98 -30.36
C THR A 314 22.12 0.18 -31.20
N GLU A 315 22.33 1.42 -30.74
CA GLU A 315 22.34 2.57 -31.65
C GLU A 315 23.56 2.39 -32.56
N THR A 316 23.32 2.07 -33.82
CA THR A 316 24.33 2.24 -34.87
C THR A 316 24.29 3.70 -35.31
N ASP A 317 25.44 4.35 -35.18
CA ASP A 317 25.77 5.73 -35.58
C ASP A 317 25.24 6.16 -36.96
#